data_AF-A0A0E4FR72-F1
#
_entry.id   AF-A0A0E4FR72-F1
#
_cell.length_a   1.000
_cell.length_b   1.000
_cell.length_c   1.000
_cell.angle_alpha   90.00
_cell.angle_beta   90.00
_cell.angle_gamma   90.00
#
_symmetry.space_group_name_H-M   'P 1'
#
loop_
_entity.id
_entity.type
_entity.pdbx_description
1 polymer ?
#
loop_
_entity_poly.entity_id
_entity_poly.type
_entity_poly.pdbx_seq_one_letter_code
_entity_poly.pdbx_strand_id
1 'polypeptide(L)'
;MKFPNETIPMVQPCTHTIYRPFGGVEGYRQIHDPAGRLVVTAFPLAMARSLAATCNLWSACYVIVGRDEAYIGESNRAVRCVAEHAADSSNVFGAEAYLLHAQEPHTLPWSARLRLAHRLNELAKQVGLVTLANTVEPRGLPCLVEQAAAMERLVADGRCLLFDAGCRIFNANVVGELPAEVESDDNQDVNEIVEIGLPIAPPPEGELEFDYCGIWARGHHDQEGFVVRSGSEVRNVE
;
A
#
# COMPACT_ATOMS: atom_id res chain seq x y z
N MET A 1 -5.26 -2.62 41.48
CA MET A 1 -5.57 -2.60 40.02
C MET A 1 -4.60 -3.53 39.33
N LYS A 2 -5.08 -4.53 38.59
CA LYS A 2 -4.24 -5.41 37.76
C LYS A 2 -4.30 -4.86 36.34
N PHE A 3 -3.16 -4.44 35.79
CA PHE A 3 -3.08 -4.12 34.37
C PHE A 3 -3.28 -5.42 33.58
N PRO A 4 -4.09 -5.44 32.52
CA PRO A 4 -4.15 -6.57 31.62
C PRO A 4 -2.76 -6.76 31.01
N ASN A 5 -2.26 -8.00 31.01
CA ASN A 5 -1.10 -8.41 30.22
C ASN A 5 -1.51 -8.32 28.75
N GLU A 6 -1.47 -7.12 28.18
CA GLU A 6 -1.40 -6.96 26.75
C GLU A 6 -0.04 -7.48 26.32
N THR A 7 -0.02 -8.72 25.82
CA THR A 7 1.06 -9.20 24.98
C THR A 7 1.18 -8.22 23.82
N ILE A 8 2.10 -7.26 23.95
CA ILE A 8 2.56 -6.45 22.82
C ILE A 8 3.03 -7.48 21.79
N PRO A 9 2.38 -7.61 20.62
CA PRO A 9 2.88 -8.51 19.60
C PRO A 9 4.32 -8.10 19.35
N MET A 10 5.26 -9.04 19.50
CA MET A 10 6.66 -8.83 19.13
C MET A 10 6.67 -8.55 17.62
N VAL A 11 6.53 -7.28 17.26
CA VAL A 11 6.77 -6.81 15.90
C VAL A 11 8.27 -6.99 15.71
N GLN A 12 8.66 -7.93 14.86
CA GLN A 12 10.07 -8.04 14.48
C GLN A 12 10.48 -6.70 13.85
N PRO A 13 11.63 -6.13 14.26
CA PRO A 13 12.14 -4.93 13.62
C PRO A 13 12.33 -5.23 12.12
N CYS A 14 11.71 -4.40 11.28
CA CYS A 14 11.84 -4.45 9.83
C CYS A 14 12.49 -3.14 9.36
N THR A 15 13.44 -3.25 8.43
CA THR A 15 14.04 -2.10 7.76
C THR A 15 13.64 -2.19 6.30
N HIS A 16 12.67 -1.37 5.88
CA HIS A 16 12.26 -1.33 4.48
C HIS A 16 13.07 -0.28 3.72
N THR A 17 13.62 -0.69 2.59
CA THR A 17 14.33 0.20 1.67
C THR A 17 13.39 0.57 0.54
N ILE A 18 13.16 1.88 0.36
CA ILE A 18 12.39 2.44 -0.75
C ILE A 18 13.36 2.92 -1.83
N TYR A 19 13.34 2.26 -2.99
CA TYR A 19 14.13 2.63 -4.15
C TYR A 19 13.26 3.37 -5.19
N ARG A 20 13.71 4.56 -5.61
CA ARG A 20 13.00 5.46 -6.53
C ARG A 20 13.90 5.88 -7.70
N PRO A 21 14.02 5.05 -8.76
CA PRO A 21 14.94 5.32 -9.86
C PRO A 21 14.65 6.60 -10.64
N PHE A 22 13.39 7.08 -10.63
CA PHE A 22 12.98 8.28 -11.36
C PHE A 22 12.72 9.50 -10.46
N GLY A 23 13.01 9.41 -9.15
CA GLY A 23 12.67 10.47 -8.18
C GLY A 23 11.15 10.61 -7.91
N GLY A 24 10.78 11.67 -7.18
CA GLY A 24 9.40 11.97 -6.72
C GLY A 24 8.86 11.01 -5.67
N VAL A 25 7.67 11.24 -5.10
CA VAL A 25 7.03 10.28 -4.15
C VAL A 25 5.92 9.43 -4.76
N GLU A 26 5.22 9.95 -5.77
CA GLU A 26 4.03 9.32 -6.38
C GLU A 26 4.36 8.41 -7.57
N GLY A 27 5.60 8.44 -8.03
CA GLY A 27 6.05 7.69 -9.20
C GLY A 27 6.34 6.21 -8.93
N TYR A 28 7.08 5.61 -9.87
CA TYR A 28 7.59 4.26 -9.73
C TYR A 28 8.49 4.13 -8.50
N ARG A 29 8.21 3.14 -7.67
CA ARG A 29 8.92 2.87 -6.42
C ARG A 29 8.99 1.37 -6.14
N GLN A 30 10.10 0.93 -5.57
CA GLN A 30 10.29 -0.44 -5.13
C GLN A 30 10.56 -0.47 -3.64
N ILE A 31 9.75 -1.23 -2.91
CA ILE A 31 9.86 -1.37 -1.46
C ILE A 31 10.25 -2.81 -1.18
N HIS A 32 11.32 -3.00 -0.43
CA HIS A 32 11.78 -4.32 -0.03
C HIS A 32 12.40 -4.31 1.36
N ASP A 33 12.25 -5.42 2.06
CA ASP A 33 13.05 -5.74 3.25
C ASP A 33 14.32 -6.48 2.81
N PRO A 34 15.54 -5.99 3.10
CA PRO A 34 16.78 -6.71 2.82
C PRO A 34 16.83 -8.11 3.46
N ALA A 35 16.14 -8.35 4.57
CA ALA A 35 16.02 -9.67 5.20
C ALA A 35 14.88 -10.52 4.61
N GLY A 36 13.96 -9.89 3.88
CA GLY A 36 12.79 -10.52 3.30
C GLY A 36 13.03 -11.10 1.91
N ARG A 37 12.04 -11.86 1.42
CA ARG A 37 12.03 -12.44 0.06
C ARG A 37 11.21 -11.65 -0.95
N LEU A 38 10.36 -10.77 -0.47
CA LEU A 38 9.39 -10.04 -1.28
C LEU A 38 9.87 -8.62 -1.58
N VAL A 39 9.39 -8.14 -2.72
CA VAL A 39 9.46 -6.75 -3.16
C VAL A 39 8.07 -6.35 -3.61
N VAL A 40 7.70 -5.12 -3.28
CA VAL A 40 6.54 -4.45 -3.85
C VAL A 40 7.04 -3.41 -4.83
N THR A 41 6.75 -3.58 -6.11
CA THR A 41 6.91 -2.53 -7.11
C THR A 41 5.58 -1.81 -7.28
N ALA A 42 5.53 -0.52 -6.95
CA ALA A 42 4.35 0.32 -7.10
C ALA A 42 4.57 1.38 -8.20
N PHE A 43 3.54 1.67 -8.98
CA PHE A 43 3.58 2.68 -10.04
C PHE A 43 2.17 3.17 -10.41
N PRO A 44 2.03 4.41 -10.89
CA PRO A 44 0.78 4.90 -11.47
C PRO A 44 0.34 4.04 -12.66
N LEU A 45 -0.96 3.73 -12.76
CA LEU A 45 -1.48 2.84 -13.80
C LEU A 45 -1.18 3.36 -15.22
N ALA A 46 -1.08 4.69 -15.38
CA ALA A 46 -0.66 5.33 -16.62
C ALA A 46 0.72 4.86 -17.14
N MET A 47 1.61 4.38 -16.25
CA MET A 47 2.93 3.85 -16.62
C MET A 47 2.91 2.38 -17.05
N ALA A 48 1.79 1.66 -16.85
CA ALA A 48 1.72 0.21 -17.05
C ALA A 48 2.12 -0.22 -18.46
N ARG A 49 1.71 0.52 -19.49
CA ARG A 49 2.05 0.21 -20.90
C ARG A 49 3.56 0.31 -21.16
N SER A 50 4.20 1.35 -20.63
CA SER A 50 5.65 1.56 -20.79
C SER A 50 6.46 0.47 -20.07
N LEU A 51 6.02 0.07 -18.88
CA LEU A 51 6.64 -1.03 -18.13
C LEU A 51 6.42 -2.38 -18.83
N ALA A 52 5.23 -2.64 -19.36
CA ALA A 52 4.93 -3.89 -20.07
C ALA A 52 5.80 -4.08 -21.33
N ALA A 53 6.23 -2.99 -21.97
CA ALA A 53 7.14 -3.04 -23.11
C ALA A 53 8.56 -3.52 -22.75
N THR A 54 8.97 -3.37 -21.49
CA THR A 54 10.33 -3.68 -21.01
C THR A 54 10.38 -4.91 -20.10
N CYS A 55 9.29 -5.24 -19.41
CA CYS A 55 9.24 -6.30 -18.39
C CYS A 55 8.25 -7.43 -18.76
N ASN A 56 8.73 -8.46 -19.47
CA ASN A 56 7.85 -9.51 -20.02
C ASN A 56 7.55 -10.72 -19.11
N LEU A 57 8.33 -10.93 -18.04
CA LEU A 57 8.37 -12.22 -17.32
C LEU A 57 8.14 -12.10 -15.80
N TRP A 58 7.66 -10.97 -15.32
CA TRP A 58 7.44 -10.79 -13.88
C TRP A 58 6.28 -11.66 -13.41
N SER A 59 6.61 -12.64 -12.58
CA SER A 59 5.64 -13.52 -11.95
C SER A 59 5.30 -12.96 -10.58
N ALA A 60 4.11 -12.36 -10.46
CA ALA A 60 3.68 -11.62 -9.29
C ALA A 60 2.22 -11.89 -8.92
N CYS A 61 1.89 -11.63 -7.66
CA CYS A 61 0.54 -11.22 -7.29
C CYS A 61 0.46 -9.70 -7.49
N TYR A 62 -0.61 -9.20 -8.08
CA TYR A 62 -0.77 -7.78 -8.36
C TYR A 62 -2.06 -7.24 -7.77
N VAL A 63 -2.03 -5.96 -7.40
CA VAL A 63 -3.16 -5.21 -6.88
C VAL A 63 -3.28 -3.94 -7.72
N ILE A 64 -4.45 -3.69 -8.28
CA ILE A 64 -4.80 -2.42 -8.93
C ILE A 64 -5.79 -1.72 -8.00
N VAL A 65 -5.48 -0.50 -7.60
CA VAL A 65 -6.26 0.26 -6.62
C VAL A 65 -6.81 1.52 -7.27
N GLY A 66 -8.11 1.73 -7.12
CA GLY A 66 -8.81 2.96 -7.43
C GLY A 66 -9.27 3.70 -6.19
N ARG A 67 -10.28 4.56 -6.34
CA ARG A 67 -10.86 5.32 -5.23
C ARG A 67 -11.58 4.41 -4.23
N ASP A 68 -12.56 3.64 -4.72
CA ASP A 68 -13.44 2.80 -3.89
C ASP A 68 -13.42 1.32 -4.34
N GLU A 69 -12.61 1.01 -5.36
CA GLU A 69 -12.53 -0.30 -5.98
C GLU A 69 -11.09 -0.80 -6.02
N ALA A 70 -10.92 -2.12 -5.89
CA ALA A 70 -9.63 -2.77 -6.07
C ALA A 70 -9.77 -4.07 -6.85
N TYR A 71 -8.75 -4.40 -7.63
CA TYR A 71 -8.61 -5.68 -8.30
C TYR A 71 -7.35 -6.38 -7.81
N ILE A 72 -7.45 -7.65 -7.43
CA ILE A 72 -6.33 -8.44 -6.93
C ILE A 72 -6.19 -9.70 -7.77
N GLY A 73 -5.09 -9.81 -8.51
CA GLY A 73 -4.84 -10.94 -9.42
C GLY A 73 -3.49 -11.60 -9.20
N GLU A 74 -3.27 -12.69 -9.94
CA GLU A 74 -1.98 -13.36 -10.04
C GLU A 74 -1.66 -13.67 -11.50
N SER A 75 -0.39 -13.55 -11.90
CA SER A 75 0.04 -13.88 -13.26
C SER A 75 1.55 -14.12 -13.33
N ASN A 76 1.99 -14.89 -14.32
CA ASN A 76 3.41 -15.03 -14.68
C ASN A 76 3.90 -13.90 -15.60
N ARG A 77 2.98 -13.01 -16.00
CA ARG A 77 3.20 -11.82 -16.83
C ARG A 77 2.45 -10.64 -16.22
N ALA A 78 2.62 -10.42 -14.92
CA ALA A 78 1.78 -9.50 -14.15
C ALA A 78 1.76 -8.08 -14.71
N VAL A 79 2.91 -7.54 -15.12
CA VAL A 79 3.00 -6.20 -15.72
C VAL A 79 2.14 -6.10 -17.00
N ARG A 80 2.13 -7.15 -17.82
CA ARG A 80 1.30 -7.20 -19.02
C ARG A 80 -0.18 -7.26 -18.68
N CYS A 81 -0.57 -8.09 -17.71
CA CYS A 81 -1.97 -8.15 -17.26
C CYS A 81 -2.44 -6.79 -16.72
N VAL A 82 -1.60 -6.11 -15.92
CA VAL A 82 -1.91 -4.75 -15.44
C VAL A 82 -2.05 -3.76 -16.60
N ALA A 83 -1.20 -3.84 -17.63
CA ALA A 83 -1.33 -2.99 -18.82
C ALA A 83 -2.58 -3.31 -19.65
N GLU A 84 -3.00 -4.58 -19.71
CA GLU A 84 -4.26 -5.00 -20.34
C GLU A 84 -5.46 -4.44 -19.55
N HIS A 85 -5.45 -4.50 -18.22
CA HIS A 85 -6.46 -3.86 -17.37
C HIS A 85 -6.48 -2.34 -17.56
N ALA A 86 -5.33 -1.68 -17.64
CA ALA A 86 -5.23 -0.24 -17.87
C ALA A 86 -5.81 0.21 -19.23
N ALA A 87 -5.82 -0.68 -20.21
CA ALA A 87 -6.36 -0.41 -21.55
C ALA A 87 -7.86 -0.72 -21.67
N ASP A 88 -8.42 -1.49 -20.75
CA ASP A 88 -9.82 -1.88 -20.76
C ASP A 88 -10.70 -0.76 -20.17
N SER A 89 -11.61 -0.24 -20.99
CA SER A 89 -12.55 0.83 -20.60
C SER A 89 -13.53 0.43 -19.50
N SER A 90 -13.64 -0.85 -19.17
CA SER A 90 -14.43 -1.33 -18.03
C SER A 90 -13.68 -1.25 -16.68
N ASN A 91 -12.36 -1.02 -16.70
CA ASN A 91 -11.49 -0.97 -15.50
C ASN A 91 -10.95 0.44 -15.21
N VAL A 92 -11.70 1.49 -15.57
CA VAL A 92 -11.30 2.92 -15.46
C VAL A 92 -11.06 3.38 -14.01
N PHE A 93 -11.41 2.57 -13.01
CA PHE A 93 -11.24 2.92 -11.60
C PHE A 93 -9.77 2.96 -11.14
N GLY A 94 -8.86 2.22 -11.78
CA GLY A 94 -7.50 2.03 -11.28
C GLY A 94 -6.62 3.28 -11.42
N ALA A 95 -6.07 3.78 -10.31
CA ALA A 95 -5.12 4.89 -10.28
C ALA A 95 -3.67 4.39 -10.10
N GLU A 96 -3.46 3.41 -9.23
CA GLU A 96 -2.15 2.84 -8.92
C GLU A 96 -2.15 1.32 -9.04
N ALA A 97 -0.99 0.76 -9.39
CA ALA A 97 -0.75 -0.67 -9.41
C ALA A 97 0.42 -1.04 -8.49
N TYR A 98 0.29 -2.19 -7.85
CA TYR A 98 1.26 -2.77 -6.92
C TYR A 98 1.54 -4.21 -7.34
N LEU A 99 2.81 -4.58 -7.48
CA LEU A 99 3.25 -5.91 -7.85
C LEU A 99 4.06 -6.52 -6.71
N LEU A 100 3.56 -7.61 -6.11
CA LEU A 100 4.27 -8.43 -5.14
C LEU A 100 5.02 -9.55 -5.86
N HIS A 101 6.34 -9.47 -5.86
CA HIS A 101 7.21 -10.45 -6.50
C HIS A 101 8.47 -10.74 -5.66
N ALA A 102 9.28 -11.71 -6.08
CA ALA A 102 10.58 -11.96 -5.45
C ALA A 102 11.58 -10.84 -5.80
N GLN A 103 12.59 -10.62 -4.93
CA GLN A 103 13.67 -9.64 -5.18
C GLN A 103 14.36 -9.85 -6.52
N GLU A 104 15.04 -10.97 -6.72
CA GLU A 104 15.55 -11.40 -8.01
C GLU A 104 15.37 -12.92 -8.10
N PRO A 105 14.92 -13.47 -9.24
CA PRO A 105 14.72 -12.85 -10.55
C PRO A 105 13.25 -12.40 -10.80
N HIS A 106 12.62 -11.68 -9.87
CA HIS A 106 11.20 -11.23 -9.98
C HIS A 106 10.20 -12.36 -10.29
N THR A 107 10.53 -13.58 -9.86
CA THR A 107 9.76 -14.78 -10.16
C THR A 107 9.27 -15.41 -8.88
N LEU A 108 8.01 -15.17 -8.54
CA LEU A 108 7.38 -15.81 -7.41
C LEU A 108 6.77 -17.17 -7.84
N PRO A 109 6.99 -18.27 -7.08
CA PRO A 109 6.38 -19.56 -7.36
C PRO A 109 4.86 -19.47 -7.49
N TRP A 110 4.28 -20.29 -8.38
CA TRP A 110 2.83 -20.26 -8.61
C TRP A 110 2.00 -20.45 -7.34
N SER A 111 2.38 -21.39 -6.47
CA SER A 111 1.70 -21.61 -5.19
C SER A 111 1.72 -20.38 -4.29
N ALA A 112 2.84 -19.67 -4.22
CA ALA A 112 2.98 -18.45 -3.46
C ALA A 112 2.14 -17.31 -4.04
N ARG A 113 2.11 -17.15 -5.37
CA ARG A 113 1.28 -16.15 -6.06
C ARG A 113 -0.21 -16.39 -5.83
N LEU A 114 -0.66 -17.63 -5.98
CA LEU A 114 -2.05 -18.01 -5.78
C LEU A 114 -2.45 -17.85 -4.30
N ARG A 115 -1.57 -18.21 -3.37
CA ARG A 115 -1.81 -18.02 -1.94
C ARG A 115 -1.90 -16.55 -1.54
N LEU A 116 -1.01 -15.70 -2.06
CA LEU A 116 -1.08 -14.25 -1.87
C LEU A 116 -2.40 -13.70 -2.43
N ALA A 117 -2.76 -14.01 -3.67
CA ALA A 117 -3.98 -13.50 -4.28
C ALA A 117 -5.22 -13.92 -3.49
N HIS A 118 -5.34 -15.20 -3.12
CA HIS A 118 -6.44 -15.70 -2.28
C HIS A 118 -6.48 -14.99 -0.93
N ARG A 119 -5.36 -14.93 -0.20
CA ARG A 119 -5.36 -14.39 1.16
C ARG A 119 -5.56 -12.88 1.18
N LEU A 120 -5.01 -12.14 0.22
CA LEU A 120 -5.24 -10.71 0.07
C LEU A 120 -6.70 -10.42 -0.32
N ASN A 121 -7.33 -11.23 -1.19
CA ASN A 121 -8.77 -11.11 -1.45
C ASN A 121 -9.58 -11.27 -0.17
N GLU A 122 -9.32 -12.33 0.61
CA GLU A 122 -10.01 -12.56 1.88
C GLU A 122 -9.80 -11.41 2.87
N LEU A 123 -8.57 -10.88 2.96
CA LEU A 123 -8.28 -9.73 3.82
C LEU A 123 -9.03 -8.47 3.35
N ALA A 124 -9.04 -8.16 2.06
CA ALA A 124 -9.78 -7.01 1.53
C ALA A 124 -11.28 -7.11 1.82
N LYS A 125 -11.88 -8.30 1.66
CA LYS A 125 -13.28 -8.55 2.04
C LYS A 125 -13.51 -8.39 3.54
N GLN A 126 -12.58 -8.88 4.37
CA GLN A 126 -12.67 -8.79 5.83
C GLN A 126 -12.61 -7.35 6.34
N VAL A 127 -11.77 -6.51 5.73
CA VAL A 127 -11.65 -5.10 6.13
C VAL A 127 -12.78 -4.26 5.52
N GLY A 128 -13.21 -4.57 4.29
CA GLY A 128 -14.39 -3.93 3.68
C GLY A 128 -14.21 -2.48 3.23
N LEU A 129 -12.97 -2.00 3.07
CA LEU A 129 -12.68 -0.62 2.64
C LEU A 129 -12.92 -0.36 1.16
N VAL A 130 -12.87 -1.42 0.35
CA VAL A 130 -12.98 -1.33 -1.11
C VAL A 130 -13.89 -2.43 -1.62
N THR A 131 -14.60 -2.12 -2.71
CA THR A 131 -15.33 -3.14 -3.48
C THR A 131 -14.34 -3.88 -4.38
N LEU A 132 -14.28 -5.20 -4.24
CA LEU A 132 -13.41 -6.00 -5.11
C LEU A 132 -14.04 -6.14 -6.50
N ALA A 133 -13.34 -5.67 -7.52
CA ALA A 133 -13.73 -5.78 -8.94
C ALA A 133 -13.45 -7.18 -9.52
N ASN A 134 -12.98 -8.13 -8.70
CA ASN A 134 -12.69 -9.49 -9.13
C ASN A 134 -13.98 -10.20 -9.56
N THR A 135 -14.05 -10.56 -10.85
CA THR A 135 -15.19 -11.34 -11.40
C THR A 135 -15.14 -12.82 -11.02
N VAL A 136 -13.98 -13.32 -10.55
CA VAL A 136 -13.75 -14.71 -10.16
C VAL A 136 -12.95 -14.74 -8.86
N GLU A 137 -13.44 -15.49 -7.87
CA GLU A 137 -12.70 -15.68 -6.63
C GLU A 137 -11.41 -16.48 -6.87
N PRO A 138 -10.26 -16.06 -6.31
CA PRO A 138 -9.03 -16.82 -6.42
C PRO A 138 -9.20 -18.20 -5.77
N ARG A 139 -8.61 -19.23 -6.39
CA ARG A 139 -8.69 -20.59 -5.84
C ARG A 139 -7.81 -20.72 -4.60
N GLY A 140 -8.37 -21.22 -3.50
CA GLY A 140 -7.60 -21.62 -2.34
C GLY A 140 -6.80 -22.89 -2.63
N LEU A 141 -5.49 -22.85 -2.36
CA LEU A 141 -4.65 -24.06 -2.37
C LEU A 141 -4.75 -24.77 -1.01
N PRO A 142 -5.03 -26.09 -0.99
CA PRO A 142 -4.80 -26.90 0.20
C PRO A 142 -3.30 -26.85 0.54
N CYS A 143 -2.97 -26.48 1.77
CA CYS A 143 -1.58 -26.33 2.21
C CYS A 143 -1.30 -27.31 3.33
N LEU A 144 -0.16 -28.02 3.26
CA LEU A 144 0.34 -28.81 4.38
C LEU A 144 0.64 -27.87 5.55
N VAL A 145 0.41 -28.32 6.78
CA VAL A 145 0.51 -27.46 8.00
C VAL A 145 1.87 -26.74 8.09
N GLU A 146 2.95 -27.41 7.73
CA GLU A 146 4.32 -26.85 7.73
C GLU A 146 4.50 -25.73 6.69
N GLN A 147 3.88 -25.88 5.51
CA GLN A 147 3.92 -24.87 4.45
C GLN A 147 2.99 -23.70 4.76
N ALA A 148 1.93 -23.92 5.54
CA ALA A 148 0.95 -22.91 5.88
C ALA A 148 1.59 -21.76 6.70
N ALA A 149 2.44 -22.08 7.68
CA ALA A 149 3.13 -21.06 8.47
C ALA A 149 4.05 -20.18 7.62
N ALA A 150 4.83 -20.78 6.71
CA ALA A 150 5.69 -20.04 5.80
C ALA A 150 4.90 -19.15 4.83
N MET A 151 3.75 -19.64 4.35
CA MET A 151 2.87 -18.87 3.47
C MET A 151 2.11 -17.75 4.18
N GLU A 152 1.68 -17.95 5.43
CA GLU A 152 1.08 -16.86 6.22
C GLU A 152 2.11 -15.77 6.53
N ARG A 153 3.36 -16.17 6.82
CA ARG A 153 4.45 -15.20 6.96
C ARG A 153 4.67 -14.41 5.68
N LEU A 154 4.69 -15.09 4.52
CA LEU A 154 4.80 -14.43 3.22
C LEU A 154 3.67 -13.41 2.99
N VAL A 155 2.44 -13.72 3.41
CA VAL A 155 1.30 -12.78 3.33
C VAL A 155 1.50 -11.60 4.28
N ALA A 156 1.94 -11.84 5.52
CA ALA A 156 2.19 -10.79 6.49
C ALA A 156 3.27 -9.81 5.99
N ASP A 157 4.40 -10.33 5.53
CA ASP A 157 5.50 -9.55 4.95
C ASP A 157 4.98 -8.75 3.73
N GLY A 158 4.22 -9.40 2.85
CA GLY A 158 3.61 -8.75 1.68
C GLY A 158 2.66 -7.62 2.06
N ARG A 159 1.86 -7.78 3.12
CA ARG A 159 0.93 -6.74 3.60
C ARG A 159 1.67 -5.54 4.18
N CYS A 160 2.75 -5.75 4.93
CA CYS A 160 3.60 -4.68 5.44
C CYS A 160 4.23 -3.90 4.27
N LEU A 161 4.85 -4.59 3.32
CA LEU A 161 5.45 -3.94 2.15
C LEU A 161 4.42 -3.19 1.29
N LEU A 162 3.20 -3.72 1.17
CA LEU A 162 2.10 -3.04 0.48
C LEU A 162 1.71 -1.74 1.20
N PHE A 163 1.59 -1.78 2.53
CA PHE A 163 1.30 -0.59 3.33
C PHE A 163 2.39 0.47 3.17
N ASP A 164 3.66 0.07 3.21
CA ASP A 164 4.79 1.00 3.05
C ASP A 164 4.93 1.51 1.62
N ALA A 165 4.45 0.72 0.65
CA ALA A 165 4.30 1.18 -0.72
C ALA A 165 3.14 2.19 -0.88
N GLY A 166 2.28 2.38 0.13
CA GLY A 166 1.12 3.29 0.08
C GLY A 166 -0.22 2.61 -0.17
N CYS A 167 -0.26 1.28 -0.31
CA CYS A 167 -1.51 0.54 -0.52
C CYS A 167 -2.29 0.41 0.81
N ARG A 168 -3.43 1.10 0.89
CA ARG A 168 -4.24 1.18 2.13
C ARG A 168 -5.41 0.21 2.20
N ILE A 169 -5.72 -0.52 1.13
CA ILE A 169 -6.95 -1.33 1.04
C ILE A 169 -7.06 -2.47 2.07
N PHE A 170 -5.97 -2.80 2.76
CA PHE A 170 -5.90 -3.86 3.79
C PHE A 170 -5.77 -3.33 5.22
N ASN A 171 -5.59 -2.01 5.38
CA ASN A 171 -5.32 -1.40 6.67
C ASN A 171 -6.30 -0.24 6.80
N ALA A 172 -7.41 -0.49 7.49
CA ALA A 172 -8.29 0.58 7.92
C ALA A 172 -7.43 1.45 8.84
N ASN A 173 -7.06 2.64 8.37
CA ASN A 173 -6.73 3.68 9.31
C ASN A 173 -8.03 3.90 10.07
N VAL A 174 -8.09 3.47 11.34
CA VAL A 174 -9.18 3.85 12.23
C VAL A 174 -9.01 5.35 12.51
N VAL A 175 -9.35 6.17 11.51
CA VAL A 175 -9.89 7.49 11.73
C VAL A 175 -11.36 7.18 11.94
N GLY A 176 -11.84 7.25 13.18
CA GLY A 176 -13.23 6.94 13.48
C GLY A 176 -14.15 7.77 12.58
N GLU A 177 -14.88 7.11 11.70
CA GLU A 177 -16.09 7.67 11.11
C GLU A 177 -17.06 7.93 12.27
N LEU A 178 -17.18 9.19 12.68
CA LEU A 178 -18.29 9.59 13.54
C LEU A 178 -19.56 9.60 12.69
N PRO A 179 -20.70 9.09 13.22
CA PRO A 179 -21.96 9.06 12.50
C PRO A 179 -22.39 10.47 12.09
N ALA A 180 -22.99 10.56 10.90
CA ALA A 180 -23.63 11.78 10.44
C ALA A 180 -24.74 12.23 11.41
N GLU A 181 -24.67 13.51 11.78
CA GLU A 181 -25.73 14.39 12.29
C GLU A 181 -26.52 13.92 13.53
N VAL A 182 -26.22 14.54 14.67
CA VAL A 182 -27.27 14.97 15.60
C VAL A 182 -27.04 16.44 15.93
N GLU A 183 -28.15 17.18 15.83
CA GLU A 183 -28.29 18.61 15.95
C GLU A 183 -27.67 19.22 17.22
N SER A 184 -27.20 20.46 17.03
CA SER A 184 -26.71 21.46 17.97
C SER A 184 -27.29 21.40 19.39
N ASP A 185 -26.42 21.46 20.39
CA ASP A 185 -26.71 22.21 21.62
C ASP A 185 -25.44 22.90 22.14
N ASP A 186 -25.61 24.19 22.42
CA ASP A 186 -24.60 25.18 22.78
C ASP A 186 -24.16 24.92 24.23
N ASN A 187 -22.92 24.48 24.48
CA ASN A 187 -22.24 24.73 25.76
C ASN A 187 -20.73 24.49 25.67
N GLN A 188 -20.00 25.53 26.06
CA GLN A 188 -18.55 25.63 26.11
C GLN A 188 -17.92 24.58 27.03
N ASP A 189 -16.90 23.86 26.54
CA ASP A 189 -15.68 23.65 27.34
C ASP A 189 -14.47 23.43 26.43
N VAL A 190 -13.35 23.99 26.86
CA VAL A 190 -12.12 24.18 26.08
C VAL A 190 -11.39 22.85 25.92
N ASN A 191 -11.37 22.32 24.69
CA ASN A 191 -10.37 21.35 24.27
C ASN A 191 -10.09 21.63 22.79
N GLU A 192 -9.06 22.43 22.50
CA GLU A 192 -8.58 22.68 21.14
C GLU A 192 -8.09 21.34 20.56
N ILE A 193 -9.00 20.65 19.87
CA ILE A 193 -8.69 19.59 18.93
C ILE A 193 -8.24 20.33 17.67
N VAL A 194 -6.96 20.19 17.32
CA VAL A 194 -6.41 20.69 16.07
C VAL A 194 -7.09 19.94 14.92
N GLU A 195 -8.04 20.60 14.26
CA GLU A 195 -8.65 20.17 13.01
C GLU A 195 -7.59 20.25 11.89
N ILE A 196 -7.00 19.12 11.48
CA ILE A 196 -6.18 19.09 10.27
C ILE A 196 -7.11 18.75 9.10
N GLY A 197 -7.78 19.77 8.57
CA GLY A 197 -8.59 19.66 7.37
C GLY A 197 -7.72 19.80 6.12
N LEU A 198 -7.23 18.70 5.54
CA LEU A 198 -6.48 18.75 4.28
C LEU A 198 -7.29 18.28 3.07
N PRO A 199 -7.68 19.19 2.15
CA PRO A 199 -8.09 18.78 0.82
C PRO A 199 -6.90 18.17 0.07
N ILE A 200 -7.06 16.93 -0.41
CA ILE A 200 -6.09 16.20 -1.23
C ILE A 200 -6.12 16.78 -2.66
N ALA A 201 -5.58 17.98 -2.81
CA ALA A 201 -5.21 18.53 -4.12
C ALA A 201 -3.70 18.79 -4.10
N PRO A 202 -2.92 18.27 -5.07
CA PRO A 202 -1.50 18.59 -5.14
C PRO A 202 -1.32 20.09 -5.40
N PRO A 203 -0.49 20.80 -4.59
CA PRO A 203 -0.22 22.20 -4.83
C PRO A 203 0.54 22.38 -6.16
N PRO A 204 0.30 23.48 -6.89
CA PRO A 204 0.88 23.71 -8.22
C PRO A 204 2.40 23.90 -8.22
N GLU A 205 3.02 24.11 -7.06
CA GLU A 205 4.44 24.46 -6.92
C GLU A 205 5.38 23.24 -6.80
N GLY A 206 4.83 22.02 -6.72
CA GLY A 206 5.64 20.81 -6.60
C GLY A 206 6.19 20.55 -5.19
N GLU A 207 7.04 19.52 -5.08
CA GLU A 207 7.61 19.07 -3.80
C GLU A 207 8.79 19.96 -3.37
N LEU A 208 8.87 20.24 -2.06
CA LEU A 208 9.91 21.04 -1.43
C LEU A 208 10.72 20.20 -0.44
N GLU A 209 11.97 20.60 -0.20
CA GLU A 209 12.84 20.01 0.83
C GLU A 209 12.80 20.88 2.09
N PHE A 210 12.60 20.25 3.24
CA PHE A 210 12.61 20.89 4.56
C PHE A 210 13.81 20.37 5.36
N ASP A 211 14.63 21.30 5.85
CA ASP A 211 15.75 21.03 6.74
C ASP A 211 15.65 21.99 7.93
N TYR A 212 15.31 21.44 9.09
CA TYR A 212 15.19 22.22 10.32
C TYR A 212 15.50 21.37 11.54
N CYS A 213 16.32 21.93 12.44
CA CYS A 213 16.71 21.28 13.72
C CYS A 213 17.24 19.85 13.56
N GLY A 214 18.01 19.58 12.50
CA GLY A 214 18.57 18.25 12.25
C GLY A 214 17.54 17.23 11.77
N ILE A 215 16.36 17.68 11.31
CA ILE A 215 15.38 16.84 10.63
C ILE A 215 15.33 17.28 9.18
N TRP A 216 15.58 16.33 8.28
CA TRP A 216 15.39 16.51 6.85
C TRP A 216 14.19 15.72 6.37
N ALA A 217 13.30 16.36 5.64
CA ALA A 217 12.09 15.75 5.10
C ALA A 217 11.71 16.32 3.72
N ARG A 218 11.01 15.52 2.92
CA ARG A 218 10.36 15.99 1.68
C ARG A 218 8.85 16.06 1.82
N GLY A 219 8.27 17.12 1.27
CA GLY A 219 6.86 17.43 1.48
C GLY A 219 6.40 18.65 0.69
N HIS A 220 5.35 19.30 1.17
CA HIS A 220 4.82 20.53 0.60
C HIS A 220 4.37 21.44 1.73
N HIS A 221 4.30 22.74 1.48
CA HIS A 221 3.70 23.68 2.42
C HIS A 221 2.18 23.72 2.24
N ASP A 222 1.46 23.71 3.35
CA ASP A 222 0.05 24.08 3.43
C ASP A 222 -0.10 25.35 4.28
N GLN A 223 -1.34 25.69 4.65
CA GLN A 223 -1.62 26.89 5.47
C GLN A 223 -1.20 26.73 6.95
N GLU A 224 -0.95 25.50 7.40
CA GLU A 224 -0.70 25.16 8.81
C GLU A 224 0.77 24.77 9.08
N GLY A 225 1.55 24.46 8.05
CA GLY A 225 2.95 24.10 8.17
C GLY A 225 3.54 23.39 6.96
N PHE A 226 4.53 22.52 7.24
CA PHE A 226 5.16 21.67 6.25
C PHE A 226 4.62 20.24 6.37
N VAL A 227 3.95 19.76 5.33
CA VAL A 227 3.27 18.47 5.32
C VAL A 227 4.13 17.42 4.61
N VAL A 228 4.50 16.40 5.38
CA VAL A 228 5.19 15.21 4.88
C VAL A 228 4.17 14.11 4.60
N ARG A 229 4.04 13.71 3.33
CA ARG A 229 3.14 12.61 2.97
C ARG A 229 3.74 11.26 3.38
N SER A 230 2.88 10.32 3.76
CA SER A 230 3.34 8.96 4.07
C SER A 230 4.08 8.33 2.89
N GLY A 231 5.23 7.71 3.15
CA GLY A 231 6.16 7.23 2.14
C GLY A 231 7.24 8.25 1.76
N SER A 232 7.07 9.54 2.06
CA SER A 232 8.15 10.54 1.86
C SER A 232 9.34 10.22 2.77
N GLU A 233 10.54 10.56 2.31
CA GLU A 233 11.76 10.32 3.10
C GLU A 233 11.83 11.33 4.24
N VAL A 234 12.01 10.83 5.46
CA VAL A 234 12.31 11.60 6.66
C VAL A 234 13.53 10.98 7.31
N ARG A 235 14.53 11.80 7.60
CA ARG A 235 15.74 11.35 8.30
C ARG A 235 16.19 12.39 9.31
N ASN A 236 16.74 11.91 10.40
CA ASN A 236 17.52 12.75 11.29
C ASN A 236 18.91 12.93 10.66
N VAL A 237 19.32 14.18 10.50
CA VAL A 237 20.64 14.59 10.05
C VAL A 237 21.41 15.01 11.30
N GLU A 238 21.92 14.01 12.02
CA GLU A 238 23.04 14.20 12.96
C GLU A 238 24.37 13.90 12.25
#